data_AF-A0A2S0K170-F1
#
_entry.id   AF-A0A2S0K170-F1
#
_cell.length_a   1.000
_cell.length_b   1.000
_cell.length_c   1.000
_cell.angle_alpha   90.00
_cell.angle_beta   90.00
_cell.angle_gamma   90.00
#
_symmetry.space_group_name_H-M   'P 1'
#
loop_
_entity.id
_entity.type
_entity.pdbx_description
1 polymer ?
#
loop_
_entity_poly.entity_id
_entity_poly.type
_entity_poly.pdbx_seq_one_letter_code
_entity_poly.pdbx_strand_id
1 'polypeptide(L)'
;MNDNHQEKELFYPDGTLMYRGGVKKNDFGHDIYDGKGTIFDQEGERLFEGEFVNHMKQGNGIMYLKGQMIYQGEFIQNKKQGNGILYKDGKIYYEGHFRNDLMDGYGILYFEETVIAPFKEIRAQYPHLNRPHYEGEFVHGMKKGKGTQYYPSGFLQYEGDFMWNHMQGAGKLYYAPETPSTVEIESALTPLYYEGYFFEDMKHGKGKVYSRQGVLEAEGQFKEDAMTGKGTLYYANGQASYIGDLVNGEKHGRGDYYNEAGKIIYSGEFIHGERLRITPEVEREINKLQAQLDGLVGLPNAKKELHNLINFIKIQSLRVDHGLTSFPITYHLVFSGNPGTGKTTVARIIGQIYKHLGVLSSGHFVETDRAGLVAGYVGQTALKVQEVVKKATGGVLFIDEAYSLIHDKQDAFGKEAIDSLLKAMEDLRDDLVIIVAGYTELMEAFLQANPGFKSRFNHFVQFDNFTTDELYEIFAMLCKNNDYRYGDTFTHHMKAQLTQIPVESIPNFSNGRYIRNVFEKLVTIQSNRLIQQPTITRNELMEFTASDIEQAIAENLFDSTF
;
A
#
# COMPACT_ATOMS: atom_id res chain seq x y z
N MET A 1 -67.10 -49.28 22.39
CA MET A 1 -66.97 -48.69 23.74
C MET A 1 -67.37 -47.25 23.58
N ASN A 2 -68.48 -46.85 24.19
CA ASN A 2 -69.14 -45.57 23.97
C ASN A 2 -68.21 -44.40 24.28
N ASP A 3 -68.16 -43.43 23.37
CA ASP A 3 -67.58 -42.11 23.59
C ASP A 3 -68.21 -41.49 24.84
N ASN A 4 -67.48 -41.53 25.96
CA ASN A 4 -67.83 -40.87 27.21
C ASN A 4 -67.51 -39.37 27.15
N HIS A 5 -67.64 -38.76 25.97
CA HIS A 5 -67.49 -37.32 25.81
C HIS A 5 -68.78 -36.64 26.24
N GLN A 6 -68.71 -35.92 27.36
CA GLN A 6 -69.80 -35.08 27.85
C GLN A 6 -69.29 -33.65 27.96
N GLU A 7 -70.11 -32.68 27.55
CA GLU A 7 -69.85 -31.30 27.93
C GLU A 7 -70.15 -31.10 29.41
N LYS A 8 -69.23 -30.48 30.13
CA LYS A 8 -69.39 -30.12 31.54
C LYS A 8 -68.89 -28.72 31.84
N GLU A 9 -69.46 -28.14 32.89
CA GLU A 9 -68.93 -26.99 33.59
C GLU A 9 -68.31 -27.46 34.92
N LEU A 10 -67.07 -27.07 35.17
CA LEU A 10 -66.36 -27.34 36.42
C LEU A 10 -66.06 -26.00 37.08
N PHE A 11 -66.15 -25.95 38.40
CA PHE A 11 -66.07 -24.72 39.19
C PHE A 11 -64.95 -24.83 40.24
N TYR A 12 -64.35 -23.69 40.57
CA TYR A 12 -63.48 -23.53 41.73
C TYR A 12 -64.28 -23.65 43.05
N PRO A 13 -63.62 -23.84 44.21
CA PRO A 13 -64.29 -23.95 45.50
C PRO A 13 -65.14 -22.73 45.91
N ASP A 14 -64.80 -21.56 45.39
CA ASP A 14 -65.54 -20.30 45.58
C ASP A 14 -66.78 -20.17 44.68
N GLY A 15 -67.00 -21.13 43.78
CA GLY A 15 -68.10 -21.16 42.82
C GLY A 15 -67.79 -20.51 41.47
N THR A 16 -66.59 -19.97 41.25
CA THR A 16 -66.19 -19.37 39.98
C THR A 16 -65.99 -20.45 38.91
N LEU A 17 -66.43 -20.21 37.66
CA LEU A 17 -66.26 -21.16 36.55
C LEU A 17 -64.77 -21.38 36.28
N MET A 18 -64.32 -22.65 36.29
CA MET A 18 -62.93 -23.05 36.04
C MET A 18 -62.74 -23.60 34.63
N TYR A 19 -63.67 -24.43 34.17
CA TYR A 19 -63.61 -25.06 32.85
C TYR A 19 -65.01 -25.26 32.29
N ARG A 20 -65.17 -25.04 30.98
CA ARG A 20 -66.37 -25.41 30.22
C ARG A 20 -65.93 -26.13 28.95
N GLY A 21 -66.38 -27.35 28.74
CA GLY A 21 -66.08 -28.09 27.51
C GLY A 21 -66.19 -29.59 27.64
N GLY A 22 -65.65 -30.29 26.65
CA GLY A 22 -65.61 -31.75 26.59
C GLY A 22 -64.76 -32.36 27.69
N VAL A 23 -65.34 -33.31 28.43
CA VAL A 23 -64.62 -34.17 29.36
C VAL A 23 -64.84 -35.63 29.02
N LYS A 24 -63.85 -36.46 29.37
CA LYS A 24 -64.02 -37.91 29.47
C LYS A 24 -63.59 -38.40 30.85
N LYS A 25 -63.89 -39.65 31.19
CA LYS A 25 -63.41 -40.28 32.42
C LYS A 25 -62.03 -40.90 32.21
N ASN A 26 -61.11 -40.71 33.15
CA ASN A 26 -59.87 -41.50 33.21
C ASN A 26 -60.12 -42.87 33.88
N ASP A 27 -59.06 -43.69 33.97
CA ASP A 27 -59.09 -45.03 34.57
C ASP A 27 -59.51 -45.03 36.07
N PHE A 28 -59.46 -43.88 36.73
CA PHE A 28 -59.86 -43.69 38.12
C PHE A 28 -61.26 -43.06 38.28
N GLY A 29 -61.99 -42.84 37.17
CA GLY A 29 -63.32 -42.24 37.18
C GLY A 29 -63.34 -40.73 37.40
N HIS A 30 -62.19 -40.05 37.37
CA HIS A 30 -62.11 -38.59 37.43
C HIS A 30 -62.36 -37.98 36.04
N ASP A 31 -62.99 -36.80 36.02
CA ASP A 31 -63.20 -36.06 34.77
C ASP A 31 -61.86 -35.48 34.29
N ILE A 32 -61.52 -35.72 33.03
CA ILE A 32 -60.33 -35.21 32.36
C ILE A 32 -60.71 -34.42 31.11
N TYR A 33 -60.01 -33.30 30.84
CA TYR A 33 -60.35 -32.44 29.70
C TYR A 33 -59.99 -33.15 28.39
N ASP A 34 -60.97 -33.27 27.49
CA ASP A 34 -60.80 -34.00 26.24
C ASP A 34 -61.80 -33.51 25.17
N GLY A 35 -61.27 -33.07 24.03
CA GLY A 35 -62.03 -32.34 23.00
C GLY A 35 -61.95 -30.82 23.19
N LYS A 36 -62.91 -30.08 22.65
CA LYS A 36 -62.92 -28.61 22.71
C LYS A 36 -63.37 -28.12 24.08
N GLY A 37 -62.71 -27.08 24.60
CA GLY A 37 -63.12 -26.42 25.82
C GLY A 37 -62.40 -25.11 26.12
N THR A 38 -62.79 -24.49 27.21
CA THR A 38 -62.27 -23.20 27.69
C THR A 38 -61.91 -23.29 29.16
N ILE A 39 -60.72 -22.82 29.53
CA ILE A 39 -60.23 -22.69 30.92
C ILE A 39 -60.33 -21.22 31.33
N PHE A 40 -60.73 -20.98 32.58
CA PHE A 40 -60.85 -19.67 33.20
C PHE A 40 -60.02 -19.59 34.51
N ASP A 41 -59.56 -18.41 34.89
CA ASP A 41 -58.94 -18.15 36.20
C ASP A 41 -59.98 -17.90 37.31
N GLN A 42 -59.51 -17.63 38.53
CA GLN A 42 -60.38 -17.40 39.70
C GLN A 42 -61.10 -16.04 39.65
N GLU A 43 -60.66 -15.14 38.78
CA GLU A 43 -61.34 -13.88 38.49
C GLU A 43 -62.39 -14.05 37.37
N GLY A 44 -62.48 -15.24 36.75
CA GLY A 44 -63.42 -15.56 35.67
C GLY A 44 -62.92 -15.13 34.29
N GLU A 45 -61.67 -14.69 34.16
CA GLU A 45 -61.05 -14.35 32.89
C GLU A 45 -60.61 -15.61 32.14
N ARG A 46 -60.70 -15.58 30.81
CA ARG A 46 -60.26 -16.72 30.00
C ARG A 46 -58.75 -16.85 30.10
N LEU A 47 -58.27 -18.09 30.21
CA LEU A 47 -56.85 -18.45 30.13
C LEU A 47 -56.53 -19.17 28.82
N PHE A 48 -57.44 -20.03 28.35
CA PHE A 48 -57.23 -20.80 27.12
C PHE A 48 -58.57 -21.26 26.54
N GLU A 49 -58.67 -21.26 25.23
CA GLU A 49 -59.79 -21.81 24.45
C GLU A 49 -59.21 -22.67 23.33
N GLY A 50 -59.56 -23.96 23.27
CA GLY A 50 -59.01 -24.85 22.25
C GLY A 50 -59.27 -26.32 22.51
N GLU A 51 -58.46 -27.16 21.85
CA GLU A 51 -58.53 -28.61 21.96
C GLU A 51 -57.67 -29.16 23.10
N PHE A 52 -58.17 -30.22 23.74
CA PHE A 52 -57.52 -30.92 24.83
C PHE A 52 -57.45 -32.42 24.54
N VAL A 53 -56.35 -33.05 24.95
CA VAL A 53 -56.22 -34.50 25.06
C VAL A 53 -55.64 -34.83 26.43
N ASN A 54 -56.40 -35.54 27.25
CA ASN A 54 -56.01 -35.92 28.61
C ASN A 54 -55.48 -34.75 29.47
N HIS A 55 -56.27 -33.67 29.60
CA HIS A 55 -55.91 -32.39 30.26
C HIS A 55 -54.87 -31.52 29.56
N MET A 56 -54.16 -32.04 28.56
CA MET A 56 -53.11 -31.28 27.88
C MET A 56 -53.69 -30.55 26.67
N LYS A 57 -53.31 -29.28 26.50
CA LYS A 57 -53.62 -28.52 25.28
C LYS A 57 -52.99 -29.23 24.09
N GLN A 58 -53.78 -29.48 23.06
CA GLN A 58 -53.41 -30.24 21.87
C GLN A 58 -54.12 -29.62 20.67
N GLY A 59 -53.51 -29.59 19.48
CA GLY A 59 -54.16 -29.02 18.30
C GLY A 59 -54.28 -27.50 18.38
N ASN A 60 -55.27 -26.92 17.70
CA ASN A 60 -55.41 -25.46 17.63
C ASN A 60 -56.01 -24.88 18.92
N GLY A 61 -55.48 -23.75 19.37
CA GLY A 61 -56.02 -23.03 20.52
C GLY A 61 -55.61 -21.56 20.56
N ILE A 62 -56.29 -20.82 21.44
CA ILE A 62 -56.08 -19.42 21.74
C ILE A 62 -55.76 -19.31 23.22
N MET A 63 -54.70 -18.60 23.56
CA MET A 63 -54.26 -18.37 24.93
C MET A 63 -54.39 -16.91 25.28
N TYR A 64 -54.82 -16.66 26.51
CA TYR A 64 -55.14 -15.34 27.02
C TYR A 64 -54.33 -15.07 28.30
N LEU A 65 -54.03 -13.80 28.56
CA LEU A 65 -53.45 -13.32 29.81
C LEU A 65 -54.10 -11.99 30.17
N LYS A 66 -54.73 -11.91 31.35
CA LYS A 66 -55.47 -10.72 31.81
C LYS A 66 -56.50 -10.25 30.77
N GLY A 67 -57.26 -11.20 30.21
CA GLY A 67 -58.26 -10.95 29.18
C GLY A 67 -57.73 -10.62 27.77
N GLN A 68 -56.41 -10.46 27.59
CA GLN A 68 -55.80 -10.18 26.29
C GLN A 68 -55.32 -11.45 25.60
N MET A 69 -55.59 -11.58 24.30
CA MET A 69 -55.02 -12.66 23.49
C MET A 69 -53.50 -12.50 23.44
N ILE A 70 -52.77 -13.55 23.83
CA ILE A 70 -51.30 -13.57 23.80
C ILE A 70 -50.77 -14.56 22.77
N TYR A 71 -51.55 -15.56 22.38
CA TYR A 71 -51.14 -16.53 21.35
C TYR A 71 -52.35 -17.19 20.70
N GLN A 72 -52.26 -17.45 19.40
CA GLN A 72 -53.19 -18.27 18.64
C GLN A 72 -52.38 -19.21 17.75
N GLY A 73 -52.59 -20.52 17.85
CA GLY A 73 -51.84 -21.48 17.04
C GLY A 73 -51.94 -22.91 17.54
N GLU A 74 -51.02 -23.75 17.08
CA GLU A 74 -51.00 -25.18 17.42
C GLU A 74 -50.31 -25.44 18.77
N PHE A 75 -50.80 -26.45 19.48
CA PHE A 75 -50.28 -26.94 20.75
C PHE A 75 -50.01 -28.44 20.66
N ILE A 76 -48.90 -28.88 21.27
CA ILE A 76 -48.65 -30.30 21.56
C ILE A 76 -48.23 -30.41 23.01
N GLN A 77 -48.97 -31.19 23.80
CA GLN A 77 -48.68 -31.43 25.22
C GLN A 77 -48.44 -30.12 26.02
N ASN A 78 -49.39 -29.19 25.94
CA ASN A 78 -49.35 -27.85 26.57
C ASN A 78 -48.37 -26.83 26.00
N LYS A 79 -47.49 -27.21 25.07
CA LYS A 79 -46.50 -26.31 24.48
C LYS A 79 -46.92 -25.81 23.12
N LYS A 80 -46.62 -24.55 22.81
CA LYS A 80 -46.78 -23.99 21.46
C LYS A 80 -45.89 -24.76 20.50
N GLN A 81 -46.46 -25.14 19.37
CA GLN A 81 -45.83 -25.94 18.34
C GLN A 81 -46.37 -25.48 16.97
N GLY A 82 -45.71 -25.83 15.88
CA GLY A 82 -46.27 -25.62 14.54
C GLY A 82 -46.48 -24.13 14.23
N ASN A 83 -47.44 -23.79 13.39
CA ASN A 83 -47.69 -22.40 13.05
C ASN A 83 -48.50 -21.70 14.15
N GLY A 84 -48.15 -20.45 14.43
CA GLY A 84 -48.90 -19.62 15.36
C GLY A 84 -48.58 -18.13 15.25
N ILE A 85 -49.43 -17.34 15.91
CA ILE A 85 -49.34 -15.90 16.01
C ILE A 85 -49.22 -15.57 17.50
N LEU A 86 -48.14 -14.89 17.86
CA LEU A 86 -47.86 -14.38 19.19
C LEU A 86 -48.20 -12.90 19.24
N TYR A 87 -48.92 -12.49 20.28
CA TYR A 87 -49.37 -11.12 20.45
C TYR A 87 -48.67 -10.47 21.65
N LYS A 88 -48.41 -9.17 21.54
CA LYS A 88 -47.90 -8.33 22.62
C LYS A 88 -48.68 -7.00 22.60
N ASP A 89 -49.24 -6.62 23.74
CA ASP A 89 -50.07 -5.41 23.89
C ASP A 89 -51.22 -5.32 22.86
N GLY A 90 -51.84 -6.46 22.55
CA GLY A 90 -52.94 -6.58 21.59
C GLY A 90 -52.54 -6.48 20.11
N LYS A 91 -51.25 -6.41 19.78
CA LYS A 91 -50.73 -6.41 18.40
C LYS A 91 -49.93 -7.67 18.10
N ILE A 92 -49.86 -8.05 16.82
CA ILE A 92 -49.01 -9.16 16.39
C ILE A 92 -47.55 -8.79 16.68
N TYR A 93 -46.88 -9.66 17.42
CA TYR A 93 -45.46 -9.55 17.75
C TYR A 93 -44.63 -10.52 16.90
N TYR A 94 -45.15 -11.73 16.69
CA TYR A 94 -44.52 -12.73 15.82
C TYR A 94 -45.57 -13.59 15.14
N GLU A 95 -45.36 -13.91 13.88
CA GLU A 95 -46.13 -14.89 13.10
C GLU A 95 -45.16 -15.89 12.48
N GLY A 96 -45.32 -17.17 12.76
CA GLY A 96 -44.42 -18.18 12.21
C GLY A 96 -44.45 -19.49 12.98
N HIS A 97 -43.36 -20.25 12.82
CA HIS A 97 -43.26 -21.59 13.36
C HIS A 97 -42.73 -21.61 14.81
N PHE A 98 -43.30 -22.47 15.63
CA PHE A 98 -42.97 -22.68 17.04
C PHE A 98 -42.51 -24.12 17.29
N ARG A 99 -41.56 -24.26 18.21
CA ARG A 99 -41.16 -25.56 18.76
C ARG A 99 -40.90 -25.43 20.25
N ASN A 100 -41.64 -26.18 21.06
CA ASN A 100 -41.52 -26.15 22.52
C ASN A 100 -41.56 -24.71 23.08
N ASP A 101 -42.60 -23.94 22.73
CA ASP A 101 -42.82 -22.54 23.18
C ASP A 101 -41.90 -21.47 22.60
N LEU A 102 -40.87 -21.85 21.83
CA LEU A 102 -39.90 -20.94 21.22
C LEU A 102 -40.17 -20.75 19.73
N MET A 103 -39.86 -19.56 19.21
CA MET A 103 -39.82 -19.29 17.77
C MET A 103 -38.73 -20.17 17.14
N ASP A 104 -39.09 -21.04 16.21
CA ASP A 104 -38.20 -22.06 15.65
C ASP A 104 -38.68 -22.43 14.25
N GLY A 105 -37.86 -22.15 13.23
CA GLY A 105 -38.23 -22.19 11.83
C GLY A 105 -38.42 -20.79 11.24
N TYR A 106 -39.07 -20.72 10.08
CA TYR A 106 -39.31 -19.45 9.40
C TYR A 106 -40.42 -18.64 10.11
N GLY A 107 -40.24 -17.33 10.19
CA GLY A 107 -41.28 -16.44 10.72
C GLY A 107 -41.00 -14.96 10.48
N ILE A 108 -41.99 -14.16 10.83
CA ILE A 108 -42.04 -12.71 10.71
C ILE A 108 -42.16 -12.13 12.10
N LEU A 109 -41.20 -11.30 12.49
CA LEU A 109 -41.14 -10.59 13.75
C LEU A 109 -41.46 -9.10 13.52
N TYR A 110 -42.38 -8.56 14.31
CA TYR A 110 -42.85 -7.19 14.21
C TYR A 110 -42.22 -6.29 15.28
N PHE A 111 -42.17 -4.98 15.01
CA PHE A 111 -41.70 -4.00 15.99
C PHE A 111 -42.68 -3.82 17.14
N GLU A 112 -42.16 -3.47 18.32
CA GLU A 112 -42.98 -2.91 19.39
C GLU A 112 -43.47 -1.51 19.04
N GLU A 113 -44.70 -1.16 19.43
CA GLU A 113 -45.34 0.11 19.06
C GLU A 113 -44.53 1.34 19.49
N THR A 114 -43.85 1.25 20.64
CA THR A 114 -42.98 2.30 21.19
C THR A 114 -41.82 2.66 20.24
N VAL A 115 -41.30 1.67 19.50
CA VAL A 115 -40.21 1.85 18.54
C VAL A 115 -40.71 2.47 17.24
N ILE A 116 -41.96 2.23 16.87
CA ILE A 116 -42.58 2.74 15.63
C ILE A 116 -42.99 4.21 15.75
N ALA A 117 -43.32 4.67 16.97
CA ALA A 117 -43.87 6.00 17.23
C ALA A 117 -43.16 7.16 16.49
N PRO A 118 -41.81 7.23 16.39
CA PRO A 118 -41.10 8.30 15.68
C PRO A 118 -41.36 8.40 14.16
N PHE A 119 -41.96 7.38 13.52
CA PHE A 119 -42.20 7.35 12.06
C PHE A 119 -43.66 7.09 11.68
N LYS A 120 -44.57 7.22 12.65
CA LYS A 120 -45.98 6.89 12.49
C LYS A 120 -46.68 7.72 11.41
N GLU A 121 -46.35 9.01 11.30
CA GLU A 121 -46.97 9.92 10.32
C GLU A 121 -46.62 9.56 8.88
N ILE A 122 -45.34 9.28 8.61
CA ILE A 122 -44.87 8.86 7.29
C ILE A 122 -45.53 7.52 6.91
N ARG A 123 -45.55 6.54 7.82
CA ARG A 123 -46.16 5.23 7.53
C ARG A 123 -47.68 5.28 7.36
N ALA A 124 -48.36 6.22 8.01
CA ALA A 124 -49.79 6.44 7.81
C ALA A 124 -50.10 6.99 6.41
N GLN A 125 -49.21 7.84 5.88
CA GLN A 125 -49.33 8.38 4.52
C GLN A 125 -48.87 7.38 3.46
N TYR A 126 -47.95 6.48 3.81
CA TYR A 126 -47.31 5.52 2.90
C TYR A 126 -47.38 4.08 3.44
N PRO A 127 -48.52 3.39 3.27
CA PRO A 127 -48.77 2.08 3.88
C PRO A 127 -47.78 0.98 3.46
N HIS A 128 -47.11 1.10 2.31
CA HIS A 128 -46.09 0.16 1.84
C HIS A 128 -44.82 0.15 2.70
N LEU A 129 -44.63 1.16 3.55
CA LEU A 129 -43.57 1.22 4.57
C LEU A 129 -43.96 0.51 5.87
N ASN A 130 -45.15 -0.08 5.95
CA ASN A 130 -45.57 -0.91 7.08
C ASN A 130 -44.92 -2.30 7.02
N ARG A 131 -43.60 -2.35 7.26
CA ARG A 131 -42.78 -3.57 7.18
C ARG A 131 -42.57 -4.22 8.56
N PRO A 132 -42.34 -5.54 8.61
CA PRO A 132 -41.95 -6.21 9.85
C PRO A 132 -40.55 -5.74 10.29
N HIS A 133 -40.17 -6.05 11.53
CA HIS A 133 -38.79 -5.83 11.97
C HIS A 133 -37.84 -6.81 11.29
N TYR A 134 -38.22 -8.09 11.22
CA TYR A 134 -37.41 -9.14 10.65
C TYR A 134 -38.27 -10.23 10.01
N GLU A 135 -37.79 -10.80 8.91
CA GLU A 135 -38.39 -11.93 8.21
C GLU A 135 -37.28 -12.93 7.90
N GLY A 136 -37.39 -14.16 8.41
CA GLY A 136 -36.35 -15.17 8.22
C GLY A 136 -36.41 -16.33 9.20
N GLU A 137 -35.28 -17.01 9.33
CA GLU A 137 -35.14 -18.22 10.14
C GLU A 137 -34.84 -17.92 11.62
N PHE A 138 -35.49 -18.68 12.50
CA PHE A 138 -35.30 -18.65 13.95
C PHE A 138 -34.88 -20.02 14.46
N VAL A 139 -34.00 -20.03 15.47
CA VAL A 139 -33.68 -21.22 16.26
C VAL A 139 -33.64 -20.83 17.74
N HIS A 140 -34.45 -21.50 18.57
CA HIS A 140 -34.58 -21.22 20.00
C HIS A 140 -34.89 -19.75 20.31
N GLY A 141 -35.76 -19.10 19.52
CA GLY A 141 -36.15 -17.71 19.73
C GLY A 141 -35.16 -16.67 19.20
N MET A 142 -34.04 -17.10 18.59
CA MET A 142 -33.00 -16.20 18.07
C MET A 142 -32.93 -16.27 16.54
N LYS A 143 -32.69 -15.12 15.89
CA LYS A 143 -32.46 -15.06 14.44
C LYS A 143 -31.22 -15.90 14.09
N LYS A 144 -31.35 -16.80 13.12
CA LYS A 144 -30.25 -17.67 12.68
C LYS A 144 -30.50 -18.10 11.24
N GLY A 145 -29.48 -18.01 10.38
CA GLY A 145 -29.60 -18.33 8.96
C GLY A 145 -29.96 -17.08 8.15
N LYS A 146 -30.58 -17.26 6.99
CA LYS A 146 -30.90 -16.13 6.11
C LYS A 146 -32.09 -15.34 6.62
N GLY A 147 -32.02 -14.03 6.52
CA GLY A 147 -33.16 -13.17 6.77
C GLY A 147 -32.98 -11.74 6.30
N THR A 148 -34.08 -11.01 6.39
CA THR A 148 -34.20 -9.61 5.98
C THR A 148 -34.67 -8.80 7.17
N GLN A 149 -33.96 -7.72 7.49
CA GLN A 149 -34.26 -6.82 8.59
C GLN A 149 -34.55 -5.42 8.05
N TYR A 150 -35.53 -4.75 8.65
CA TYR A 150 -35.96 -3.40 8.28
C TYR A 150 -35.74 -2.42 9.43
N TYR A 151 -35.58 -1.13 9.10
CA TYR A 151 -35.60 -0.04 10.06
C TYR A 151 -37.04 0.25 10.55
N PRO A 152 -37.23 0.89 11.72
CA PRO A 152 -38.56 1.29 12.21
C PRO A 152 -39.36 2.17 11.23
N SER A 153 -38.65 2.91 10.37
CA SER A 153 -39.19 3.72 9.28
C SER A 153 -39.77 2.89 8.12
N GLY A 154 -39.49 1.59 8.05
CA GLY A 154 -39.99 0.68 7.02
C GLY A 154 -39.01 0.40 5.88
N PHE A 155 -37.83 1.03 5.88
CA PHE A 155 -36.81 0.85 4.86
C PHE A 155 -35.94 -0.38 5.15
N LEU A 156 -35.37 -0.97 4.09
CA LEU A 156 -34.48 -2.13 4.22
C LEU A 156 -33.22 -1.74 4.99
N GLN A 157 -32.86 -2.52 6.01
CA GLN A 157 -31.66 -2.32 6.80
C GLN A 157 -30.57 -3.31 6.38
N TYR A 158 -30.90 -4.60 6.40
CA TYR A 158 -29.94 -5.67 6.14
C TYR A 158 -30.62 -6.87 5.47
N GLU A 159 -29.91 -7.49 4.55
CA GLU A 159 -30.25 -8.78 3.95
C GLU A 159 -29.02 -9.67 4.00
N GLY A 160 -29.12 -10.82 4.66
CA GLY A 160 -27.98 -11.72 4.76
C GLY A 160 -28.12 -12.78 5.83
N ASP A 161 -26.98 -13.32 6.22
CA ASP A 161 -26.87 -14.35 7.23
C ASP A 161 -26.91 -13.72 8.65
N PHE A 162 -27.58 -14.42 9.57
CA PHE A 162 -27.67 -14.10 11.00
C PHE A 162 -27.18 -15.28 11.83
N MET A 163 -26.60 -14.99 13.00
CA MET A 163 -26.29 -15.97 14.02
C MET A 163 -26.56 -15.37 15.40
N TRP A 164 -27.49 -15.98 16.13
CA TRP A 164 -27.84 -15.56 17.50
C TRP A 164 -28.23 -14.08 17.61
N ASN A 165 -29.11 -13.62 16.71
CA ASN A 165 -29.56 -12.22 16.56
C ASN A 165 -28.57 -11.23 15.94
N HIS A 166 -27.31 -11.61 15.74
CA HIS A 166 -26.29 -10.74 15.14
C HIS A 166 -26.16 -11.00 13.64
N MET A 167 -25.86 -9.94 12.87
CA MET A 167 -25.42 -10.06 11.47
C MET A 167 -24.10 -10.81 11.45
N GLN A 168 -24.03 -11.87 10.65
CA GLN A 168 -22.90 -12.81 10.65
C GLN A 168 -22.72 -13.39 9.26
N GLY A 169 -21.50 -13.52 8.75
CA GLY A 169 -21.28 -14.11 7.42
C GLY A 169 -21.62 -13.12 6.30
N ALA A 170 -22.07 -13.60 5.15
CA ALA A 170 -22.26 -12.74 3.99
C ALA A 170 -23.57 -11.94 4.08
N GLY A 171 -23.52 -10.66 3.74
CA GLY A 171 -24.70 -9.81 3.77
C GLY A 171 -24.55 -8.47 3.06
N LYS A 172 -25.68 -7.79 2.95
CA LYS A 172 -25.83 -6.44 2.39
C LYS A 172 -26.45 -5.53 3.43
N LEU A 173 -25.77 -4.44 3.71
CA LEU A 173 -26.23 -3.40 4.63
C LEU A 173 -26.56 -2.13 3.84
N TYR A 174 -27.66 -1.50 4.21
CA TYR A 174 -28.23 -0.36 3.49
C TYR A 174 -28.25 0.89 4.37
N TYR A 175 -28.16 2.07 3.74
CA TYR A 175 -28.12 3.34 4.46
C TYR A 175 -29.35 3.56 5.34
N ALA A 176 -29.13 4.04 6.57
CA ALA A 176 -30.21 4.49 7.44
C ALA A 176 -30.82 5.81 6.88
N PRO A 177 -32.14 5.88 6.68
CA PRO A 177 -32.80 7.13 6.33
C PRO A 177 -33.10 7.92 7.62
N GLU A 178 -32.20 8.82 8.00
CA GLU A 178 -32.44 9.74 9.13
C GLU A 178 -33.57 10.73 8.81
N THR A 179 -33.56 11.28 7.59
CA THR A 179 -34.65 12.08 7.01
C THR A 179 -34.87 11.63 5.56
N PRO A 180 -35.77 10.65 5.32
CA PRO A 180 -35.96 10.11 3.98
C PRO A 180 -36.50 11.19 3.03
N SER A 181 -35.88 11.30 1.86
CA SER A 181 -36.34 12.16 0.77
C SER A 181 -37.67 11.66 0.19
N THR A 182 -38.42 12.53 -0.49
CA THR A 182 -39.68 12.14 -1.16
C THR A 182 -39.48 10.96 -2.11
N VAL A 183 -38.34 10.93 -2.81
CA VAL A 183 -37.99 9.83 -3.75
C VAL A 183 -37.78 8.51 -3.00
N GLU A 184 -37.06 8.52 -1.88
CA GLU A 184 -36.87 7.32 -1.04
C GLU A 184 -38.23 6.83 -0.51
N ILE A 185 -39.09 7.73 -0.03
CA ILE A 185 -40.42 7.40 0.50
C ILE A 185 -41.31 6.77 -0.58
N GLU A 186 -41.38 7.38 -1.76
CA GLU A 186 -42.22 6.89 -2.86
C GLU A 186 -41.73 5.55 -3.44
N SER A 187 -40.42 5.36 -3.55
CA SER A 187 -39.84 4.15 -4.12
C SER A 187 -39.60 3.02 -3.11
N ALA A 188 -39.56 3.33 -1.82
CA ALA A 188 -39.05 2.47 -0.74
C ALA A 188 -37.65 1.89 -1.00
N LEU A 189 -36.88 2.51 -1.89
CA LEU A 189 -35.51 2.10 -2.18
C LEU A 189 -34.57 2.70 -1.14
N THR A 190 -33.65 1.87 -0.67
CA THR A 190 -32.57 2.25 0.24
C THR A 190 -31.26 2.00 -0.49
N PRO A 191 -30.35 2.99 -0.62
CA PRO A 191 -29.09 2.75 -1.31
C PRO A 191 -28.24 1.72 -0.55
N LEU A 192 -27.60 0.81 -1.30
CA LEU A 192 -26.65 -0.13 -0.74
C LEU A 192 -25.48 0.65 -0.15
N TYR A 193 -25.10 0.34 1.09
CA TYR A 193 -23.96 0.96 1.76
C TYR A 193 -22.75 0.03 1.78
N TYR A 194 -22.97 -1.24 2.11
CA TYR A 194 -21.91 -2.23 2.21
C TYR A 194 -22.39 -3.61 1.74
N GLU A 195 -21.52 -4.31 1.01
CA GLU A 195 -21.68 -5.71 0.64
C GLU A 195 -20.41 -6.47 1.02
N GLY A 196 -20.52 -7.50 1.86
CA GLY A 196 -19.35 -8.22 2.34
C GLY A 196 -19.66 -9.17 3.48
N TYR A 197 -18.65 -9.43 4.32
CA TYR A 197 -18.80 -10.30 5.48
C TYR A 197 -19.02 -9.49 6.76
N PHE A 198 -19.75 -10.09 7.70
CA PHE A 198 -20.05 -9.55 9.01
C PHE A 198 -19.62 -10.52 10.11
N PHE A 199 -19.25 -9.97 11.26
CA PHE A 199 -19.01 -10.71 12.50
C PHE A 199 -19.50 -9.86 13.66
N GLU A 200 -20.47 -10.37 14.43
CA GLU A 200 -21.08 -9.66 15.57
C GLU A 200 -21.52 -8.22 15.20
N ASP A 201 -22.33 -8.09 14.16
CA ASP A 201 -22.86 -6.82 13.64
C ASP A 201 -21.84 -5.86 12.98
N MET A 202 -20.55 -6.17 13.02
CA MET A 202 -19.49 -5.34 12.43
C MET A 202 -19.03 -5.90 11.07
N LYS A 203 -18.65 -5.00 10.15
CA LYS A 203 -18.01 -5.40 8.89
C LYS A 203 -16.70 -6.12 9.20
N HIS A 204 -16.48 -7.25 8.54
CA HIS A 204 -15.33 -8.12 8.76
C HIS A 204 -14.92 -8.79 7.45
N GLY A 205 -13.64 -9.16 7.30
CA GLY A 205 -13.16 -9.86 6.11
C GLY A 205 -13.33 -9.02 4.82
N LYS A 206 -13.59 -9.68 3.70
CA LYS A 206 -13.70 -8.98 2.40
C LYS A 206 -15.03 -8.22 2.28
N GLY A 207 -14.98 -7.00 1.79
CA GLY A 207 -16.19 -6.23 1.50
C GLY A 207 -15.99 -5.06 0.55
N LYS A 208 -17.11 -4.46 0.18
CA LYS A 208 -17.25 -3.32 -0.73
C LYS A 208 -18.10 -2.25 -0.07
N VAL A 209 -17.69 -0.99 -0.19
CA VAL A 209 -18.41 0.18 0.32
C VAL A 209 -18.87 1.02 -0.85
N TYR A 210 -20.12 1.45 -0.78
CA TYR A 210 -20.78 2.25 -1.82
C TYR A 210 -21.26 3.57 -1.24
N SER A 211 -21.21 4.62 -2.06
CA SER A 211 -21.81 5.91 -1.76
C SER A 211 -23.34 5.86 -1.81
N ARG A 212 -24.03 6.90 -1.31
CA ARG A 212 -25.50 7.02 -1.46
C ARG A 212 -25.98 7.07 -2.92
N GLN A 213 -25.10 7.44 -3.86
CA GLN A 213 -25.40 7.42 -5.30
C GLN A 213 -25.13 6.04 -5.94
N GLY A 214 -24.70 5.04 -5.16
CA GLY A 214 -24.40 3.69 -5.64
C GLY A 214 -23.02 3.56 -6.28
N VAL A 215 -22.12 4.55 -6.10
CA VAL A 215 -20.76 4.50 -6.62
C VAL A 215 -19.88 3.69 -5.67
N LEU A 216 -19.10 2.74 -6.19
CA LEU A 216 -18.12 2.00 -5.39
C LEU A 216 -17.03 2.96 -4.91
N GLU A 217 -16.87 3.12 -3.60
CA GLU A 217 -15.87 4.02 -3.00
C GLU A 217 -14.62 3.26 -2.55
N ALA A 218 -14.81 2.03 -2.07
CA ALA A 218 -13.71 1.20 -1.59
C ALA A 218 -14.02 -0.30 -1.66
N GLU A 219 -13.01 -1.13 -1.88
CA GLU A 219 -13.07 -2.58 -1.70
C GLU A 219 -11.81 -3.10 -1.03
N GLY A 220 -11.94 -4.10 -0.14
CA GLY A 220 -10.77 -4.60 0.58
C GLY A 220 -11.13 -5.45 1.78
N GLN A 221 -10.17 -5.58 2.69
CA GLN A 221 -10.31 -6.29 3.95
C GLN A 221 -10.80 -5.33 5.06
N PHE A 222 -11.66 -5.84 5.93
CA PHE A 222 -12.27 -5.14 7.06
C PHE A 222 -12.05 -5.91 8.35
N LYS A 223 -11.94 -5.18 9.45
CA LYS A 223 -11.94 -5.72 10.81
C LYS A 223 -12.57 -4.67 11.72
N GLU A 224 -13.61 -5.05 12.47
CA GLU A 224 -14.27 -4.16 13.44
C GLU A 224 -14.72 -2.84 12.78
N ASP A 225 -15.46 -2.94 11.67
CA ASP A 225 -15.93 -1.83 10.82
C ASP A 225 -14.86 -1.00 10.10
N ALA A 226 -13.58 -1.19 10.43
CA ALA A 226 -12.47 -0.48 9.84
C ALA A 226 -11.83 -1.24 8.68
N MET A 227 -11.53 -0.54 7.58
CA MET A 227 -10.75 -1.11 6.48
C MET A 227 -9.28 -1.26 6.92
N THR A 228 -8.73 -2.46 6.75
CA THR A 228 -7.37 -2.83 7.21
C THR A 228 -6.69 -3.76 6.23
N GLY A 229 -5.37 -3.69 6.08
CA GLY A 229 -4.62 -4.52 5.13
C GLY A 229 -4.84 -4.07 3.69
N LYS A 230 -4.77 -4.99 2.73
CA LYS A 230 -4.87 -4.65 1.30
C LYS A 230 -6.28 -4.20 0.92
N GLY A 231 -6.35 -3.06 0.23
CA GLY A 231 -7.59 -2.51 -0.31
C GLY A 231 -7.36 -1.56 -1.48
N THR A 232 -8.46 -1.24 -2.15
CA THR A 232 -8.55 -0.31 -3.27
C THR A 232 -9.56 0.77 -2.92
N LEU A 233 -9.19 2.02 -3.13
CA LEU A 233 -10.08 3.18 -3.07
C LEU A 233 -10.36 3.65 -4.50
N TYR A 234 -11.53 4.22 -4.73
CA TYR A 234 -11.99 4.64 -6.06
C TYR A 234 -12.36 6.12 -6.10
N TYR A 235 -12.24 6.70 -7.29
CA TYR A 235 -12.86 7.98 -7.65
C TYR A 235 -14.33 7.78 -8.02
N ALA A 236 -15.09 8.88 -8.06
CA ALA A 236 -16.50 8.85 -8.46
C ALA A 236 -16.75 8.32 -9.88
N ASN A 237 -15.73 8.38 -10.76
CA ASN A 237 -15.76 7.84 -12.11
C ASN A 237 -15.46 6.32 -12.19
N GLY A 238 -15.22 5.66 -11.05
CA GLY A 238 -14.89 4.24 -10.95
C GLY A 238 -13.41 3.90 -11.17
N GLN A 239 -12.56 4.88 -11.47
CA GLN A 239 -11.11 4.67 -11.56
C GLN A 239 -10.53 4.47 -10.15
N ALA A 240 -9.61 3.51 -9.99
CA ALA A 240 -8.89 3.38 -8.72
C ALA A 240 -8.15 4.69 -8.42
N SER A 241 -8.32 5.22 -7.21
CA SER A 241 -7.55 6.34 -6.69
C SER A 241 -6.34 5.85 -5.89
N TYR A 242 -6.45 4.69 -5.25
CA TYR A 242 -5.38 4.09 -4.46
C TYR A 242 -5.49 2.56 -4.45
N ILE A 243 -4.36 1.87 -4.54
CA ILE A 243 -4.26 0.41 -4.33
C ILE A 243 -3.09 0.17 -3.38
N GLY A 244 -3.35 -0.37 -2.19
CA GLY A 244 -2.27 -0.57 -1.22
C GLY A 244 -2.74 -1.04 0.15
N ASP A 245 -1.88 -0.86 1.15
CA ASP A 245 -2.19 -1.16 2.54
C ASP A 245 -3.02 -0.02 3.18
N LEU A 246 -3.98 -0.39 4.02
CA LEU A 246 -4.83 0.52 4.76
C LEU A 246 -4.82 0.16 6.24
N VAL A 247 -4.92 1.18 7.10
CA VAL A 247 -5.12 1.03 8.54
C VAL A 247 -6.19 2.02 8.94
N ASN A 248 -7.29 1.53 9.54
CA ASN A 248 -8.43 2.35 9.94
C ASN A 248 -9.03 3.18 8.79
N GLY A 249 -9.00 2.66 7.56
CA GLY A 249 -9.47 3.36 6.36
C GLY A 249 -8.50 4.41 5.81
N GLU A 250 -7.37 4.66 6.46
CA GLU A 250 -6.33 5.56 5.97
C GLU A 250 -5.27 4.78 5.19
N LYS A 251 -4.72 5.39 4.14
CA LYS A 251 -3.60 4.83 3.38
C LYS A 251 -2.40 4.68 4.32
N HIS A 252 -1.81 3.50 4.38
CA HIS A 252 -0.69 3.20 5.27
C HIS A 252 0.23 2.18 4.59
N GLY A 253 1.51 2.13 4.91
CA GLY A 253 2.44 1.20 4.26
C GLY A 253 2.52 1.43 2.74
N ARG A 254 2.86 0.37 1.99
CA ARG A 254 3.12 0.49 0.55
C ARG A 254 1.84 0.54 -0.28
N GLY A 255 1.74 1.51 -1.19
CA GLY A 255 0.67 1.57 -2.17
C GLY A 255 0.94 2.43 -3.40
N ASP A 256 0.08 2.25 -4.40
CA ASP A 256 0.06 2.98 -5.65
C ASP A 256 -1.10 3.97 -5.63
N TYR A 257 -0.83 5.23 -5.94
CA TYR A 257 -1.81 6.32 -6.00
C TYR A 257 -1.94 6.80 -7.45
N TYR A 258 -3.18 6.91 -7.90
CA TYR A 258 -3.54 7.14 -9.29
C TYR A 258 -4.24 8.49 -9.42
N ASN A 259 -4.26 9.06 -10.63
CA ASN A 259 -5.16 10.16 -10.97
C ASN A 259 -6.48 9.64 -11.59
N GLU A 260 -7.44 10.53 -11.84
CA GLU A 260 -8.75 10.17 -12.44
C GLU A 260 -8.66 9.56 -13.86
N ALA A 261 -7.52 9.73 -14.55
CA ALA A 261 -7.25 9.11 -15.85
C ALA A 261 -6.59 7.72 -15.74
N GLY A 262 -6.33 7.23 -14.52
CA GLY A 262 -5.73 5.93 -14.25
C GLY A 262 -4.21 5.88 -14.36
N LYS A 263 -3.53 7.03 -14.47
CA LYS A 263 -2.07 7.10 -14.42
C LYS A 263 -1.60 7.07 -12.96
N ILE A 264 -0.65 6.20 -12.64
CA ILE A 264 0.06 6.21 -11.35
C ILE A 264 0.79 7.55 -11.23
N ILE A 265 0.51 8.31 -10.17
CA ILE A 265 1.18 9.56 -9.85
C ILE A 265 2.08 9.45 -8.62
N TYR A 266 1.98 8.36 -7.86
CA TYR A 266 2.89 8.02 -6.77
C TYR A 266 2.85 6.52 -6.51
N SER A 267 4.01 5.91 -6.23
CA SER A 267 4.14 4.52 -5.78
C SER A 267 5.18 4.51 -4.67
N GLY A 268 4.77 4.15 -3.46
CA GLY A 268 5.64 4.27 -2.28
C GLY A 268 4.91 4.07 -0.96
N GLU A 269 5.53 4.51 0.13
CA GLU A 269 5.04 4.34 1.50
C GLU A 269 4.09 5.47 1.91
N PHE A 270 3.06 5.11 2.66
CA PHE A 270 2.09 6.02 3.27
C PHE A 270 2.10 5.88 4.78
N ILE A 271 1.90 6.99 5.50
CA ILE A 271 1.62 6.97 6.94
C ILE A 271 0.46 7.93 7.19
N HIS A 272 -0.63 7.43 7.77
CA HIS A 272 -1.82 8.21 8.11
C HIS A 272 -2.38 9.03 6.93
N GLY A 273 -2.43 8.43 5.75
CA GLY A 273 -2.92 9.07 4.53
C GLY A 273 -1.91 9.97 3.81
N GLU A 274 -0.80 10.33 4.44
CA GLU A 274 0.25 11.15 3.86
C GLU A 274 1.25 10.31 3.06
N ARG A 275 1.71 10.86 1.93
CA ARG A 275 2.74 10.24 1.08
C ARG A 275 4.10 10.48 1.73
N LEU A 276 4.94 9.45 1.77
CA LEU A 276 6.32 9.57 2.21
C LEU A 276 7.25 9.15 1.09
N ARG A 277 7.81 10.12 0.38
CA ARG A 277 8.77 9.81 -0.69
C ARG A 277 10.18 9.56 -0.16
N ILE A 278 10.53 10.06 1.03
CA ILE A 278 11.78 9.74 1.75
C ILE A 278 11.43 9.17 3.12
N THR A 279 11.56 7.85 3.29
CA THR A 279 11.38 7.19 4.59
C THR A 279 12.65 7.32 5.46
N PRO A 280 12.57 7.07 6.78
CA PRO A 280 13.75 7.01 7.64
C PRO A 280 14.80 5.98 7.19
N GLU A 281 14.40 4.85 6.59
CA GLU A 281 15.37 3.89 6.03
C GLU A 281 16.05 4.45 4.78
N VAL A 282 15.29 5.07 3.88
CA VAL A 282 15.80 5.71 2.67
C VAL A 282 16.79 6.82 3.03
N GLU A 283 16.47 7.63 4.03
CA GLU A 283 17.34 8.70 4.53
C GLU A 283 18.67 8.13 5.07
N ARG A 284 18.65 6.97 5.75
CA ARG A 284 19.89 6.29 6.19
C ARG A 284 20.76 5.85 5.02
N GLU A 285 20.19 5.26 3.97
CA GLU A 285 20.96 4.86 2.79
C GLU A 285 21.50 6.06 2.02
N ILE A 286 20.73 7.16 1.90
CA ILE A 286 21.23 8.42 1.34
C ILE A 286 22.41 8.94 2.14
N ASN A 287 22.31 8.99 3.48
CA ASN A 287 23.39 9.47 4.34
C ASN A 287 24.66 8.61 4.23
N LYS A 288 24.51 7.29 4.08
CA LYS A 288 25.63 6.38 3.84
C LYS A 288 26.34 6.67 2.52
N LEU A 289 25.57 6.89 1.44
CA LEU A 289 26.12 7.22 0.12
C LEU A 289 26.74 8.62 0.09
N GLN A 290 26.16 9.59 0.80
CA GLN A 290 26.75 10.91 0.99
C GLN A 290 28.07 10.82 1.75
N ALA A 291 28.14 10.01 2.82
CA ALA A 291 29.39 9.77 3.53
C ALA A 291 30.45 9.08 2.64
N GLN A 292 30.05 8.18 1.73
CA GLN A 292 30.95 7.61 0.73
C GLN A 292 31.46 8.67 -0.25
N LEU A 293 30.59 9.56 -0.73
CA LEU A 293 30.97 10.68 -1.58
C LEU A 293 31.96 11.62 -0.87
N ASP A 294 31.65 11.99 0.38
CA ASP A 294 32.47 12.88 1.21
C ASP A 294 33.82 12.27 1.57
N GLY A 295 33.87 10.94 1.70
CA GLY A 295 35.09 10.17 1.95
C GLY A 295 36.04 10.03 0.75
N LEU A 296 35.63 10.41 -0.47
CA LEU A 296 36.55 10.48 -1.61
C LEU A 296 37.60 11.58 -1.38
N VAL A 297 38.86 11.33 -1.72
CA VAL A 297 39.92 12.34 -1.58
C VAL A 297 39.63 13.53 -2.48
N GLY A 298 39.79 14.75 -1.95
CA GLY A 298 39.60 16.02 -2.66
C GLY A 298 38.18 16.29 -3.16
N LEU A 299 38.09 16.84 -4.38
CA LEU A 299 36.84 17.15 -5.10
C LEU A 299 35.91 18.19 -4.43
N PRO A 300 36.42 19.31 -3.90
CA PRO A 300 35.60 20.26 -3.15
C PRO A 300 34.47 20.86 -3.99
N ASN A 301 34.75 21.23 -5.25
CA ASN A 301 33.78 21.81 -6.16
C ASN A 301 32.70 20.78 -6.56
N ALA A 302 33.11 19.56 -6.91
CA ALA A 302 32.18 18.51 -7.29
C ALA A 302 31.27 18.09 -6.12
N LYS A 303 31.82 17.89 -4.92
CA LYS A 303 31.05 17.57 -3.71
C LYS A 303 30.02 18.64 -3.39
N LYS A 304 30.42 19.91 -3.44
CA LYS A 304 29.52 21.05 -3.18
C LYS A 304 28.34 21.05 -4.14
N GLU A 305 28.59 20.90 -5.43
CA GLU A 305 27.52 20.94 -6.44
C GLU A 305 26.56 19.75 -6.29
N LEU A 306 27.08 18.55 -6.04
CA LEU A 306 26.26 17.36 -5.85
C LEU A 306 25.42 17.44 -4.57
N HIS A 307 25.96 17.96 -3.47
CA HIS A 307 25.18 18.20 -2.25
C HIS A 307 24.05 19.21 -2.47
N ASN A 308 24.29 20.27 -3.24
CA ASN A 308 23.24 21.21 -3.61
C ASN A 308 22.10 20.52 -4.37
N LEU A 309 22.42 19.64 -5.32
CA LEU A 309 21.43 18.87 -6.08
C LEU A 309 20.64 17.89 -5.20
N ILE A 310 21.33 17.17 -4.32
CA ILE A 310 20.70 16.24 -3.38
C ILE A 310 19.71 17.00 -2.48
N ASN A 311 20.14 18.10 -1.87
CA ASN A 311 19.30 18.91 -1.01
C ASN A 311 18.11 19.50 -1.76
N PHE A 312 18.35 19.96 -2.99
CA PHE A 312 17.28 20.45 -3.86
C PHE A 312 16.21 19.38 -4.09
N ILE A 313 16.61 18.16 -4.46
CA ILE A 313 15.68 17.04 -4.71
C ILE A 313 14.91 16.69 -3.44
N LYS A 314 15.59 16.62 -2.27
CA LYS A 314 14.94 16.40 -0.98
C LYS A 314 13.84 17.43 -0.69
N ILE A 315 14.12 18.71 -0.93
CA ILE A 315 13.12 19.78 -0.75
C ILE A 315 11.97 19.66 -1.75
N GLN A 316 12.22 19.34 -3.02
CA GLN A 316 11.13 19.11 -3.98
C GLN A 316 10.25 17.92 -3.59
N SER A 317 10.86 16.86 -3.06
CA SER A 317 10.15 15.71 -2.51
C SER A 317 9.22 16.15 -1.38
N LEU A 318 9.73 16.88 -0.39
CA LEU A 318 8.95 17.39 0.74
C LEU A 318 7.80 18.31 0.29
N ARG A 319 8.02 19.15 -0.73
CA ARG A 319 6.96 19.99 -1.31
C ARG A 319 5.81 19.14 -1.85
N VAL A 320 6.12 18.09 -2.61
CA VAL A 320 5.12 17.18 -3.18
C VAL A 320 4.40 16.40 -2.09
N ASP A 321 5.12 15.95 -1.06
CA ASP A 321 4.55 15.24 0.08
C ASP A 321 3.55 16.14 0.83
N HIS A 322 3.80 17.45 0.91
CA HIS A 322 2.86 18.46 1.43
C HIS A 322 1.82 18.96 0.41
N GLY A 323 1.67 18.32 -0.74
CA GLY A 323 0.68 18.69 -1.77
C GLY A 323 0.98 20.00 -2.51
N LEU A 324 2.18 20.55 -2.38
CA LEU A 324 2.63 21.73 -3.10
C LEU A 324 3.14 21.34 -4.50
N THR A 325 3.08 22.29 -5.44
CA THR A 325 3.68 22.10 -6.76
C THR A 325 5.20 22.03 -6.67
N SER A 326 5.77 20.99 -7.29
CA SER A 326 7.19 20.95 -7.64
C SER A 326 7.40 21.49 -9.05
N PHE A 327 8.55 22.10 -9.28
CA PHE A 327 8.94 22.54 -10.62
C PHE A 327 9.80 21.45 -11.28
N PRO A 328 9.55 21.11 -12.55
CA PRO A 328 10.35 20.12 -13.26
C PRO A 328 11.74 20.71 -13.53
N ILE A 329 12.78 20.00 -13.12
CA ILE A 329 14.16 20.28 -13.52
C ILE A 329 14.74 19.04 -14.20
N THR A 330 15.71 19.26 -15.07
CA THR A 330 16.51 18.20 -15.68
C THR A 330 17.60 17.75 -14.72
N TYR A 331 17.80 16.44 -14.58
CA TYR A 331 18.83 15.87 -13.69
C TYR A 331 20.10 15.41 -14.42
N HIS A 332 20.21 15.70 -15.72
CA HIS A 332 21.38 15.38 -16.52
C HIS A 332 22.58 16.25 -16.11
N LEU A 333 23.78 15.66 -16.08
CA LEU A 333 24.98 16.29 -15.55
C LEU A 333 26.08 16.38 -16.61
N VAL A 334 26.93 17.40 -16.51
CA VAL A 334 28.16 17.54 -17.29
C VAL A 334 29.35 17.44 -16.34
N PHE A 335 30.21 16.45 -16.55
CA PHE A 335 31.41 16.22 -15.76
C PHE A 335 32.65 16.65 -16.55
N SER A 336 33.26 17.76 -16.15
CA SER A 336 34.42 18.33 -16.85
C SER A 336 35.68 18.20 -16.01
N GLY A 337 36.75 17.62 -16.57
CA GLY A 337 38.06 17.57 -15.89
C GLY A 337 38.99 16.50 -16.44
N ASN A 338 40.24 16.51 -15.99
CA ASN A 338 41.30 15.60 -16.48
C ASN A 338 41.05 14.12 -16.11
N PRO A 339 41.70 13.16 -16.78
CA PRO A 339 41.61 11.74 -16.46
C PRO A 339 42.03 11.46 -15.02
N GLY A 340 41.41 10.45 -14.40
CA GLY A 340 41.77 10.02 -13.06
C GLY A 340 41.34 10.94 -11.91
N THR A 341 40.51 11.95 -12.16
CA THR A 341 39.92 12.82 -11.12
C THR A 341 38.66 12.25 -10.45
N GLY A 342 38.26 11.01 -10.75
CA GLY A 342 37.16 10.33 -10.05
C GLY A 342 35.74 10.53 -10.63
N LYS A 343 35.61 11.12 -11.83
CA LYS A 343 34.32 11.29 -12.55
C LYS A 343 33.43 10.05 -12.55
N THR A 344 33.95 8.91 -13.01
CA THR A 344 33.20 7.64 -13.10
C THR A 344 32.77 7.11 -11.72
N THR A 345 33.63 7.27 -10.70
CA THR A 345 33.32 6.88 -9.32
C THR A 345 32.15 7.69 -8.76
N VAL A 346 32.21 9.01 -8.93
CA VAL A 346 31.15 9.93 -8.48
C VAL A 346 29.84 9.67 -9.22
N ALA A 347 29.89 9.40 -10.53
CA ALA A 347 28.72 9.09 -11.35
C ALA A 347 27.97 7.82 -10.87
N ARG A 348 28.70 6.81 -10.37
CA ARG A 348 28.09 5.61 -9.78
C ARG A 348 27.38 5.92 -8.46
N ILE A 349 28.01 6.72 -7.60
CA ILE A 349 27.43 7.09 -6.29
C ILE A 349 26.17 7.93 -6.49
N ILE A 350 26.21 8.94 -7.36
CA ILE A 350 25.04 9.81 -7.59
C ILE A 350 23.85 9.03 -8.18
N GLY A 351 24.10 8.04 -9.05
CA GLY A 351 23.05 7.16 -9.57
C GLY A 351 22.32 6.40 -8.46
N GLN A 352 23.05 5.90 -7.45
CA GLN A 352 22.44 5.25 -6.28
C GLN A 352 21.69 6.26 -5.40
N ILE A 353 22.23 7.45 -5.20
CA ILE A 353 21.55 8.49 -4.42
C ILE A 353 20.23 8.90 -5.10
N TYR A 354 20.24 9.11 -6.41
CA TYR A 354 19.05 9.47 -7.19
C TYR A 354 17.99 8.38 -7.17
N LYS A 355 18.38 7.11 -7.10
CA LYS A 355 17.43 6.01 -6.86
C LYS A 355 16.72 6.17 -5.53
N HIS A 356 17.47 6.38 -4.44
CA HIS A 356 16.89 6.54 -3.11
C HIS A 356 16.04 7.80 -2.99
N LEU A 357 16.39 8.87 -3.70
CA LEU A 357 15.58 10.09 -3.78
C LEU A 357 14.35 9.98 -4.70
N GLY A 358 14.14 8.83 -5.34
CA GLY A 358 13.00 8.59 -6.24
C GLY A 358 13.06 9.40 -7.54
N VAL A 359 14.27 9.74 -8.00
CA VAL A 359 14.55 10.30 -9.34
C VAL A 359 14.77 9.18 -10.36
N LEU A 360 15.29 8.03 -9.92
CA LEU A 360 15.54 6.84 -10.75
C LEU A 360 14.90 5.60 -10.12
N SER A 361 14.40 4.68 -10.93
CA SER A 361 13.78 3.43 -10.45
C SER A 361 14.79 2.39 -9.94
N SER A 362 16.02 2.37 -10.45
CA SER A 362 17.05 1.36 -10.14
C SER A 362 18.42 1.92 -9.72
N GLY A 363 18.84 3.06 -10.29
CA GLY A 363 20.13 3.70 -10.02
C GLY A 363 21.36 2.96 -10.55
N HIS A 364 21.18 1.93 -11.39
CA HIS A 364 22.30 1.21 -11.99
C HIS A 364 23.08 2.11 -12.97
N PHE A 365 24.30 1.71 -13.27
CA PHE A 365 25.25 2.53 -14.03
C PHE A 365 25.62 1.84 -15.34
N VAL A 366 25.43 2.51 -16.47
CA VAL A 366 25.80 2.07 -17.82
C VAL A 366 26.83 3.04 -18.37
N GLU A 367 27.97 2.51 -18.78
CA GLU A 367 29.09 3.28 -19.34
C GLU A 367 29.20 3.02 -20.84
N THR A 368 29.42 4.08 -21.62
CA THR A 368 29.64 4.02 -23.06
C THR A 368 30.56 5.17 -23.51
N ASP A 369 31.09 5.05 -24.71
CA ASP A 369 31.81 6.07 -25.44
C ASP A 369 31.20 6.25 -26.84
N ARG A 370 31.90 6.94 -27.75
CA ARG A 370 31.50 7.05 -29.16
C ARG A 370 31.34 5.69 -29.84
N ALA A 371 32.25 4.74 -29.58
CA ALA A 371 32.19 3.43 -30.22
C ALA A 371 30.96 2.63 -29.79
N GLY A 372 30.45 2.86 -28.57
CA GLY A 372 29.20 2.28 -28.08
C GLY A 372 27.93 2.96 -28.61
N LEU A 373 28.00 4.21 -29.07
CA LEU A 373 26.83 4.98 -29.53
C LEU A 373 26.72 5.07 -31.05
N VAL A 374 27.84 5.19 -31.76
CA VAL A 374 27.87 5.42 -33.21
C VAL A 374 28.04 4.10 -33.96
N ALA A 375 27.25 3.89 -35.01
CA ALA A 375 27.35 2.71 -35.88
C ALA A 375 28.23 3.00 -37.10
N GLY A 376 28.71 1.94 -37.76
CA GLY A 376 29.52 2.06 -38.99
C GLY A 376 28.71 2.27 -40.28
N TYR A 377 27.38 2.21 -40.20
CA TYR A 377 26.48 2.26 -41.37
C TYR A 377 25.32 3.24 -41.13
N VAL A 378 24.85 3.88 -42.21
CA VAL A 378 23.80 4.92 -42.17
C VAL A 378 22.48 4.35 -41.66
N GLY A 379 21.83 5.08 -40.73
CA GLY A 379 20.54 4.72 -40.15
C GLY A 379 20.56 3.66 -39.05
N GLN A 380 21.75 3.16 -38.67
CA GLN A 380 21.91 2.21 -37.56
C GLN A 380 22.28 2.91 -36.24
N THR A 381 22.77 4.15 -36.30
CA THR A 381 23.21 4.88 -35.11
C THR A 381 22.04 5.17 -34.17
N ALA A 382 20.89 5.61 -34.67
CA ALA A 382 19.72 5.83 -33.83
C ALA A 382 19.28 4.56 -33.07
N LEU A 383 19.30 3.39 -33.73
CA LEU A 383 18.95 2.11 -33.10
C LEU A 383 19.95 1.72 -32.01
N LYS A 384 21.24 1.94 -32.26
CA LYS A 384 22.30 1.65 -31.29
C LYS A 384 22.19 2.53 -30.05
N VAL A 385 21.95 3.83 -30.23
CA VAL A 385 21.66 4.76 -29.12
C VAL A 385 20.43 4.30 -28.33
N GLN A 386 19.33 3.95 -29.01
CA GLN A 386 18.13 3.45 -28.34
C GLN A 386 18.38 2.19 -27.52
N GLU A 387 19.21 1.26 -28.01
CA GLU A 387 19.57 0.06 -27.26
C GLU A 387 20.34 0.38 -25.98
N VAL A 388 21.34 1.28 -26.07
CA VAL A 388 22.13 1.71 -24.91
C VAL A 388 21.27 2.50 -23.92
N VAL A 389 20.43 3.41 -24.41
CA VAL A 389 19.48 4.17 -23.58
C VAL A 389 18.51 3.25 -22.87
N LYS A 390 17.97 2.23 -23.56
CA LYS A 390 17.07 1.24 -22.96
C LYS A 390 17.77 0.44 -21.86
N LYS A 391 19.05 0.10 -22.04
CA LYS A 391 19.86 -0.56 -21.00
C LYS A 391 20.07 0.34 -19.77
N ALA A 392 20.07 1.66 -19.95
CA ALA A 392 20.27 2.64 -18.89
C ALA A 392 18.97 3.20 -18.29
N THR A 393 17.79 2.86 -18.84
CA THR A 393 16.49 3.29 -18.30
C THR A 393 16.32 2.75 -16.89
N GLY A 394 15.97 3.62 -15.94
CA GLY A 394 15.98 3.37 -14.51
C GLY A 394 17.30 3.72 -13.83
N GLY A 395 18.31 4.18 -14.58
CA GLY A 395 19.68 4.36 -14.10
C GLY A 395 20.39 5.58 -14.72
N VAL A 396 21.72 5.51 -14.70
CA VAL A 396 22.62 6.52 -15.24
C VAL A 396 23.28 6.00 -16.50
N LEU A 397 23.11 6.74 -17.60
CA LEU A 397 23.92 6.61 -18.81
C LEU A 397 25.12 7.55 -18.73
N PHE A 398 26.31 7.02 -18.55
CA PHE A 398 27.56 7.76 -18.54
C PHE A 398 28.24 7.66 -19.90
N ILE A 399 28.47 8.80 -20.54
CA ILE A 399 29.13 8.92 -21.84
C ILE A 399 30.51 9.53 -21.60
N ASP A 400 31.54 8.70 -21.65
CA ASP A 400 32.92 9.18 -21.52
C ASP A 400 33.42 9.77 -22.84
N GLU A 401 34.31 10.76 -22.72
CA GLU A 401 34.84 11.56 -23.83
C GLU A 401 33.75 12.01 -24.82
N ALA A 402 32.62 12.53 -24.31
CA ALA A 402 31.41 12.81 -25.09
C ALA A 402 31.64 13.79 -26.25
N TYR A 403 32.63 14.68 -26.14
CA TYR A 403 33.05 15.58 -27.22
C TYR A 403 33.47 14.84 -28.49
N SER A 404 33.90 13.57 -28.39
CA SER A 404 34.27 12.73 -29.54
C SER A 404 33.07 12.45 -30.46
N LEU A 405 31.83 12.57 -29.98
CA LEU A 405 30.63 12.49 -30.82
C LEU A 405 30.58 13.59 -31.89
N ILE A 406 31.41 14.63 -31.75
CA ILE A 406 31.51 15.76 -32.68
C ILE A 406 32.95 15.80 -33.23
N HIS A 407 33.18 15.14 -34.36
CA HIS A 407 34.46 15.21 -35.06
C HIS A 407 34.50 16.27 -36.17
N ASP A 408 33.39 16.50 -36.86
CA ASP A 408 33.33 17.48 -37.96
C ASP A 408 31.89 17.96 -38.23
N LYS A 409 31.71 19.12 -38.88
CA LYS A 409 30.35 19.65 -39.21
C LYS A 409 29.57 18.72 -40.16
N GLN A 410 30.26 17.78 -40.82
CA GLN A 410 29.67 16.79 -41.74
C GLN A 410 29.57 15.37 -41.13
N ASP A 411 29.88 15.17 -39.85
CA ASP A 411 29.72 13.86 -39.18
C ASP A 411 28.23 13.56 -38.95
N ALA A 412 27.57 13.06 -39.99
CA ALA A 412 26.15 12.73 -39.99
C ALA A 412 25.80 11.68 -38.93
N PHE A 413 26.71 10.74 -38.65
CA PHE A 413 26.50 9.68 -37.68
C PHE A 413 26.55 10.21 -36.24
N GLY A 414 27.56 11.02 -35.91
CA GLY A 414 27.65 11.68 -34.61
C GLY A 414 26.44 12.57 -34.33
N LYS A 415 25.98 13.32 -35.34
CA LYS A 415 24.77 14.13 -35.25
C LYS A 415 23.50 13.29 -35.01
N GLU A 416 23.36 12.18 -35.72
CA GLU A 416 22.25 11.24 -35.52
C GLU A 416 22.22 10.68 -34.08
N ALA A 417 23.40 10.40 -33.50
CA ALA A 417 23.51 9.96 -32.12
C ALA A 417 23.05 11.05 -31.14
N ILE A 418 23.49 12.29 -31.35
CA ILE A 418 23.11 13.45 -30.51
C ILE A 418 21.60 13.71 -30.56
N ASP A 419 21.00 13.72 -31.76
CA ASP A 419 19.57 13.95 -31.92
C ASP A 419 18.75 12.84 -31.23
N SER A 420 19.23 11.59 -31.30
CA SER A 420 18.63 10.45 -30.60
C SER A 420 18.75 10.55 -29.08
N LEU A 421 19.89 11.01 -28.56
CA LEU A 421 20.10 11.27 -27.13
C LEU A 421 19.20 12.39 -26.63
N LEU A 422 19.11 13.51 -27.34
CA LEU A 422 18.24 14.65 -26.98
C LEU A 422 16.77 14.23 -26.90
N LYS A 423 16.32 13.38 -27.83
CA LYS A 423 14.98 12.81 -27.80
C LYS A 423 14.78 11.93 -26.56
N ALA A 424 15.74 11.05 -26.27
CA ALA A 424 15.69 10.20 -25.08
C ALA A 424 15.68 11.02 -23.76
N MET A 425 16.42 12.13 -23.70
CA MET A 425 16.41 13.03 -22.53
C MET A 425 15.02 13.64 -22.29
N GLU A 426 14.21 13.84 -23.33
CA GLU A 426 12.85 14.37 -23.18
C GLU A 426 11.86 13.25 -22.86
N ASP A 427 11.89 12.17 -23.64
CA ASP A 427 10.93 11.06 -23.54
C ASP A 427 11.07 10.27 -22.22
N LEU A 428 12.29 10.21 -21.66
CA LEU A 428 12.62 9.40 -20.47
C LEU A 428 13.09 10.25 -19.28
N ARG A 429 12.80 11.56 -19.26
CA ARG A 429 13.28 12.50 -18.22
C ARG A 429 12.94 12.11 -16.76
N ASP A 430 11.89 11.31 -16.58
CA ASP A 430 11.42 10.88 -15.26
C ASP A 430 12.11 9.60 -14.76
N ASP A 431 12.90 8.92 -15.60
CA ASP A 431 13.56 7.66 -15.23
C ASP A 431 14.89 7.40 -15.97
N LEU A 432 15.57 8.44 -16.44
CA LEU A 432 16.89 8.35 -17.07
C LEU A 432 17.72 9.59 -16.75
N VAL A 433 18.92 9.38 -16.22
CA VAL A 433 19.92 10.43 -16.07
C VAL A 433 21.08 10.17 -17.02
N ILE A 434 21.49 11.21 -17.74
CA ILE A 434 22.61 11.16 -18.68
C ILE A 434 23.70 12.03 -18.10
N ILE A 435 24.90 11.48 -17.99
CA ILE A 435 26.09 12.19 -17.55
C ILE A 435 27.08 12.16 -18.71
N VAL A 436 27.40 13.33 -19.25
CA VAL A 436 28.45 13.47 -20.27
C VAL A 436 29.75 13.89 -19.61
N ALA A 437 30.85 13.22 -19.94
CA ALA A 437 32.15 13.47 -19.34
C ALA A 437 33.23 13.77 -20.39
N GLY A 438 34.22 14.58 -20.00
CA GLY A 438 35.37 14.88 -20.86
C GLY A 438 36.28 15.97 -20.32
N TYR A 439 37.26 16.38 -21.15
CA TYR A 439 38.16 17.50 -20.86
C TYR A 439 37.39 18.83 -20.88
N THR A 440 37.71 19.73 -19.94
CA THR A 440 36.97 20.98 -19.72
C THR A 440 36.82 21.81 -20.99
N GLU A 441 37.90 22.05 -21.72
CA GLU A 441 37.90 22.88 -22.95
C GLU A 441 37.07 22.23 -24.07
N LEU A 442 37.17 20.91 -24.23
CA LEU A 442 36.45 20.18 -25.28
C LEU A 442 34.96 20.03 -24.98
N MET A 443 34.59 19.91 -23.69
CA MET A 443 33.20 19.83 -23.26
C MET A 443 32.46 21.16 -23.48
N GLU A 444 33.13 22.30 -23.32
CA GLU A 444 32.52 23.59 -23.64
C GLU A 444 32.18 23.70 -25.12
N ALA A 445 33.12 23.31 -26.00
CA ALA A 445 32.87 23.26 -27.45
C ALA A 445 31.73 22.28 -27.81
N PHE A 446 31.69 21.11 -27.18
CA PHE A 446 30.64 20.11 -27.36
C PHE A 446 29.24 20.66 -27.04
N LEU A 447 29.10 21.38 -25.92
CA LEU A 447 27.82 21.96 -25.51
C LEU A 447 27.37 23.12 -26.38
N GLN A 448 28.32 23.88 -26.96
CA GLN A 448 28.02 24.96 -27.89
C GLN A 448 27.61 24.47 -29.28
N ALA A 449 27.99 23.24 -29.65
CA ALA A 449 27.72 22.69 -30.97
C ALA A 449 26.23 22.40 -31.23
N ASN A 450 25.40 22.20 -30.19
CA ASN A 450 23.96 22.03 -30.32
C ASN A 450 23.20 22.82 -29.23
N PRO A 451 22.36 23.82 -29.60
CA PRO A 451 21.56 24.57 -28.64
C PRO A 451 20.68 23.70 -27.73
N GLY A 452 20.27 22.52 -28.20
CA GLY A 452 19.48 21.56 -27.43
C GLY A 452 20.18 21.07 -26.16
N PHE A 453 21.52 20.98 -26.16
CA PHE A 453 22.29 20.59 -24.98
C PHE A 453 22.25 21.64 -23.88
N LYS A 454 22.43 22.94 -24.20
CA LYS A 454 22.37 24.01 -23.19
C LYS A 454 21.05 24.05 -22.43
N SER A 455 19.95 23.64 -23.08
CA SER A 455 18.63 23.59 -22.43
C SER A 455 18.41 22.40 -21.50
N ARG A 456 19.17 21.31 -21.67
CA ARG A 456 18.95 20.03 -20.97
C ARG A 456 20.08 19.64 -20.02
N PHE A 457 21.28 20.19 -20.25
CA PHE A 457 22.43 20.12 -19.36
C PHE A 457 22.58 21.48 -18.67
N ASN A 458 21.98 21.58 -17.50
CA ASN A 458 21.97 22.77 -16.65
C ASN A 458 22.82 22.61 -15.38
N HIS A 459 23.42 21.43 -15.18
CA HIS A 459 24.19 21.08 -14.00
C HIS A 459 25.62 20.70 -14.39
N PHE A 460 26.57 21.51 -13.96
CA PHE A 460 27.98 21.43 -14.34
C PHE A 460 28.82 21.09 -13.12
N VAL A 461 29.55 19.99 -13.21
CA VAL A 461 30.40 19.49 -12.13
C VAL A 461 31.84 19.50 -12.64
N GLN A 462 32.64 20.40 -12.07
CA GLN A 462 34.06 20.53 -12.41
C GLN A 462 34.91 19.65 -11.48
N PHE A 463 35.83 18.91 -12.09
CA PHE A 463 36.78 18.02 -11.45
C PHE A 463 38.20 18.51 -11.70
N ASP A 464 38.71 19.27 -10.73
CA ASP A 464 40.06 19.84 -10.77
C ASP A 464 41.13 18.75 -10.56
N ASN A 465 42.37 19.08 -10.90
CA ASN A 465 43.51 18.21 -10.58
C ASN A 465 43.66 18.08 -9.05
N PHE A 466 44.16 16.93 -8.62
CA PHE A 466 44.52 16.74 -7.21
C PHE A 466 45.78 17.52 -6.87
N THR A 467 45.76 18.13 -5.70
CA THR A 467 46.94 18.72 -5.07
C THR A 467 47.97 17.63 -4.72
N THR A 468 49.22 18.03 -4.50
CA THR A 468 50.29 17.12 -4.07
C THR A 468 49.92 16.31 -2.83
N ASP A 469 49.27 16.94 -1.85
CA ASP A 469 48.82 16.26 -0.63
C ASP A 469 47.70 15.24 -0.92
N GLU A 470 46.73 15.59 -1.77
CA GLU A 470 45.66 14.69 -2.20
C GLU A 470 46.21 13.50 -3.02
N LEU A 471 47.19 13.73 -3.90
CA LEU A 471 47.88 12.65 -4.63
C LEU A 471 48.58 11.68 -3.68
N TYR A 472 49.22 12.20 -2.63
CA TYR A 472 49.82 11.37 -1.58
C TYR A 472 48.75 10.61 -0.79
N GLU A 473 47.62 11.24 -0.43
CA GLU A 473 46.51 10.58 0.25
C GLU A 473 45.94 9.43 -0.58
N ILE A 474 45.82 9.60 -1.90
CA ILE A 474 45.41 8.53 -2.83
C ILE A 474 46.42 7.38 -2.78
N PHE A 475 47.73 7.66 -2.79
CA PHE A 475 48.75 6.62 -2.68
C PHE A 475 48.66 5.86 -1.34
N ALA A 476 48.51 6.60 -0.24
CA ALA A 476 48.35 6.03 1.10
C ALA A 476 47.10 5.14 1.19
N MET A 477 46.00 5.58 0.57
CA MET A 477 44.77 4.81 0.48
C MET A 477 44.95 3.52 -0.34
N LEU A 478 45.67 3.57 -1.47
CA LEU A 478 46.00 2.38 -2.26
C LEU A 478 46.83 1.39 -1.45
N CYS A 479 47.83 1.85 -0.71
CA CYS A 479 48.63 0.98 0.14
C CYS A 479 47.77 0.32 1.22
N LYS A 480 46.96 1.11 1.94
CA LYS A 480 46.06 0.61 2.99
C LYS A 480 45.05 -0.42 2.46
N ASN A 481 44.48 -0.18 1.28
CA ASN A 481 43.48 -1.07 0.68
C ASN A 481 44.08 -2.38 0.13
N ASN A 482 45.38 -2.41 -0.11
CA ASN A 482 46.11 -3.57 -0.62
C ASN A 482 47.10 -4.16 0.40
N ASP A 483 46.88 -3.90 1.70
CA ASP A 483 47.68 -4.43 2.81
C ASP A 483 49.16 -4.00 2.85
N TYR A 484 49.55 -2.95 2.11
CA TYR A 484 50.90 -2.37 2.14
C TYR A 484 51.06 -1.30 3.22
N ARG A 485 52.26 -1.27 3.79
CA ARG A 485 52.74 -0.37 4.85
C ARG A 485 54.11 0.17 4.47
N TYR A 486 54.47 1.30 5.06
CA TYR A 486 55.75 1.95 4.82
C TYR A 486 56.12 2.82 6.02
N GLY A 487 57.42 3.03 6.24
CA GLY A 487 57.95 3.86 7.32
C GLY A 487 58.10 5.34 6.96
N ASP A 488 58.46 6.15 7.95
CA ASP A 488 58.57 7.61 7.81
C ASP A 488 59.56 8.05 6.72
N THR A 489 60.67 7.33 6.56
CA THR A 489 61.67 7.59 5.52
C THR A 489 61.06 7.49 4.13
N PHE A 490 60.27 6.44 3.87
CA PHE A 490 59.57 6.26 2.61
C PHE A 490 58.56 7.39 2.38
N THR A 491 57.79 7.74 3.42
CA THR A 491 56.85 8.86 3.36
C THR A 491 57.52 10.16 2.95
N HIS A 492 58.67 10.48 3.55
CA HIS A 492 59.41 11.70 3.22
C HIS A 492 59.85 11.73 1.75
N HIS A 493 60.44 10.64 1.26
CA HIS A 493 60.85 10.54 -0.15
C HIS A 493 59.66 10.64 -1.12
N MET A 494 58.55 9.95 -0.82
CA MET A 494 57.35 9.97 -1.68
C MET A 494 56.78 11.38 -1.80
N LYS A 495 56.62 12.09 -0.68
CA LYS A 495 56.13 13.47 -0.68
C LYS A 495 57.08 14.43 -1.40
N ALA A 496 58.40 14.26 -1.21
CA ALA A 496 59.40 15.07 -1.91
C ALA A 496 59.31 14.90 -3.43
N GLN A 497 59.13 13.66 -3.92
CA GLN A 497 58.96 13.39 -5.35
C GLN A 497 57.66 13.97 -5.91
N LEU A 498 56.53 13.76 -5.22
CA LEU A 498 55.24 14.31 -5.66
C LEU A 498 55.23 15.85 -5.70
N THR A 499 55.99 16.52 -4.84
CA THR A 499 56.09 17.99 -4.81
C THR A 499 56.85 18.54 -6.02
N GLN A 500 57.73 17.74 -6.63
CA GLN A 500 58.50 18.15 -7.81
C GLN A 500 57.68 18.09 -9.11
N ILE A 501 56.52 17.42 -9.09
CA ILE A 501 55.65 17.27 -10.27
C ILE A 501 54.87 18.57 -10.51
N PRO A 502 55.06 19.24 -11.65
CA PRO A 502 54.36 20.49 -11.93
C PRO A 502 52.97 20.19 -12.54
N VAL A 503 52.06 19.64 -11.71
CA VAL A 503 50.73 19.12 -12.10
C VAL A 503 49.96 20.08 -13.01
N GLU A 504 49.91 21.36 -12.67
CA GLU A 504 49.16 22.38 -13.44
C GLU A 504 49.76 22.68 -14.82
N SER A 505 51.04 22.38 -15.03
CA SER A 505 51.71 22.62 -16.31
C SER A 505 51.68 21.44 -17.26
N ILE A 506 51.31 20.24 -16.77
CA ILE A 506 51.28 19.01 -17.56
C ILE A 506 49.90 18.88 -18.23
N PRO A 507 49.82 18.96 -19.56
CA PRO A 507 48.55 18.77 -20.26
C PRO A 507 47.98 17.38 -19.97
N ASN A 508 46.69 17.33 -19.64
CA ASN A 508 45.94 16.09 -19.42
C ASN A 508 46.54 15.15 -18.35
N PHE A 509 47.18 15.71 -17.31
CA PHE A 509 47.73 14.93 -16.20
C PHE A 509 46.73 13.91 -15.65
N SER A 510 47.17 12.67 -15.49
CA SER A 510 46.27 11.53 -15.25
C SER A 510 45.90 11.28 -13.77
N ASN A 511 46.31 12.17 -12.85
CA ASN A 511 45.84 12.26 -11.46
C ASN A 511 45.87 10.91 -10.69
N GLY A 512 44.72 10.39 -10.25
CA GLY A 512 44.65 9.13 -9.54
C GLY A 512 45.12 7.93 -10.38
N ARG A 513 45.06 8.01 -11.71
CA ARG A 513 45.62 7.01 -12.61
C ARG A 513 47.15 7.05 -12.59
N TYR A 514 47.76 8.24 -12.57
CA TYR A 514 49.20 8.41 -12.37
C TYR A 514 49.65 7.74 -11.06
N ILE A 515 48.98 8.03 -9.94
CA ILE A 515 49.35 7.45 -8.65
C ILE A 515 49.16 5.93 -8.61
N ARG A 516 48.13 5.40 -9.29
CA ARG A 516 47.97 3.95 -9.46
C ARG A 516 49.15 3.33 -10.22
N ASN A 517 49.58 3.93 -11.32
CA ASN A 517 50.73 3.46 -12.09
C ASN A 517 52.01 3.46 -11.25
N VAL A 518 52.23 4.52 -10.47
CA VAL A 518 53.37 4.62 -9.53
C VAL A 518 53.30 3.51 -8.48
N PHE A 519 52.14 3.27 -7.88
CA PHE A 519 51.93 2.18 -6.91
C PHE A 519 52.23 0.80 -7.52
N GLU A 520 51.70 0.49 -8.71
CA GLU A 520 51.94 -0.79 -9.40
C GLU A 520 53.42 -1.02 -9.71
N LYS A 521 54.14 0.06 -10.07
CA LYS A 521 55.59 0.00 -10.31
C LYS A 521 56.38 -0.21 -9.02
N LEU A 522 56.00 0.44 -7.92
CA LEU A 522 56.61 0.19 -6.61
C LEU A 522 56.38 -1.25 -6.13
N VAL A 523 55.18 -1.81 -6.33
CA VAL A 523 54.91 -3.24 -6.08
C VAL A 523 55.84 -4.13 -6.89
N THR A 524 56.09 -3.78 -8.17
CA THR A 524 57.02 -4.52 -9.03
C THR A 524 58.46 -4.46 -8.50
N ILE A 525 58.91 -3.28 -8.08
CA ILE A 525 60.25 -3.08 -7.47
C ILE A 525 60.39 -3.93 -6.20
N GLN A 526 59.42 -3.84 -5.29
CA GLN A 526 59.43 -4.62 -4.05
C GLN A 526 59.41 -6.13 -4.31
N SER A 527 58.63 -6.59 -5.30
CA SER A 527 58.59 -8.01 -5.71
C SER A 527 59.95 -8.50 -6.19
N ASN A 528 60.64 -7.71 -7.02
CA ASN A 528 61.97 -8.02 -7.53
C ASN A 528 63.03 -8.04 -6.42
N ARG A 529 62.89 -7.21 -5.39
CA ARG A 529 63.75 -7.24 -4.20
C ARG A 529 63.49 -8.50 -3.36
N LEU A 530 62.23 -8.80 -3.05
CA LEU A 530 61.88 -9.89 -2.15
C LEU A 530 62.22 -11.26 -2.72
N ILE A 531 62.04 -11.47 -4.04
CA ILE A 531 62.31 -12.79 -4.65
C ILE A 531 63.79 -13.20 -4.60
N GLN A 532 64.70 -12.25 -4.34
CA GLN A 532 66.12 -12.52 -4.15
C GLN A 532 66.45 -13.04 -2.75
N GLN A 533 65.50 -13.01 -1.81
CA GLN A 533 65.69 -13.45 -0.44
C GLN A 533 65.42 -14.96 -0.29
N PRO A 534 66.20 -15.69 0.54
CA PRO A 534 66.03 -17.13 0.72
C PRO A 534 64.74 -17.50 1.46
N THR A 535 64.20 -16.59 2.28
CA THR A 535 62.95 -16.75 3.02
C THR A 535 62.25 -15.40 3.10
N ILE A 536 60.94 -15.37 2.81
CA ILE A 536 60.12 -14.15 2.80
C ILE A 536 59.03 -14.29 3.87
N THR A 537 58.90 -13.30 4.75
CA THR A 537 57.89 -13.26 5.80
C THR A 537 56.65 -12.46 5.39
N ARG A 538 55.53 -12.67 6.11
CA ARG A 538 54.29 -11.91 5.90
C ARG A 538 54.50 -10.40 6.07
N ASN A 539 55.30 -9.98 7.04
CA ASN A 539 55.55 -8.55 7.27
C ASN A 539 56.32 -7.92 6.10
N GLU A 540 57.31 -8.63 5.55
CA GLU A 540 58.09 -8.15 4.41
C GLU A 540 57.25 -8.03 3.13
N LEU A 541 56.32 -8.96 2.90
CA LEU A 541 55.35 -8.88 1.80
C LEU A 541 54.47 -7.63 1.89
N MET A 542 54.22 -7.14 3.11
CA MET A 542 53.38 -5.99 3.40
C MET A 542 54.17 -4.67 3.48
N GLU A 543 55.49 -4.66 3.32
CA GLU A 543 56.31 -3.47 3.63
C GLU A 543 57.09 -2.95 2.40
N PHE A 544 56.82 -1.68 2.05
CA PHE A 544 57.72 -0.88 1.24
C PHE A 544 58.81 -0.26 2.11
N THR A 545 60.06 -0.45 1.72
CA THR A 545 61.22 0.08 2.45
C THR A 545 61.86 1.24 1.71
N ALA A 546 62.78 1.95 2.37
CA ALA A 546 63.56 3.03 1.75
C ALA A 546 64.26 2.59 0.46
N SER A 547 64.75 1.34 0.39
CA SER A 547 65.41 0.81 -0.80
C SER A 547 64.48 0.77 -2.03
N ASP A 548 63.18 0.56 -1.85
CA ASP A 548 62.24 0.47 -2.98
C ASP A 548 62.04 1.85 -3.61
N ILE A 549 61.88 2.88 -2.78
CA ILE A 549 61.68 4.24 -3.28
C ILE A 549 62.96 4.86 -3.82
N GLU A 550 64.12 4.56 -3.22
CA GLU A 550 65.42 4.96 -3.76
C GLU A 550 65.65 4.36 -5.14
N GLN A 551 65.32 3.07 -5.32
CA GLN A 551 65.37 2.43 -6.63
C GLN A 551 64.38 3.06 -7.62
N ALA A 552 63.14 3.34 -7.19
CA ALA A 552 62.15 4.01 -8.03
C ALA A 552 62.62 5.40 -8.51
N ILE A 553 63.29 6.16 -7.64
CA ILE A 553 63.89 7.46 -7.98
C ILE A 553 65.04 7.26 -8.99
N ALA A 554 65.93 6.29 -8.75
CA ALA A 554 67.05 6.00 -9.66
C ALA A 554 66.58 5.57 -11.06
N GLU A 555 65.44 4.90 -11.16
CA GLU A 555 64.81 4.49 -12.42
C GLU A 555 63.98 5.61 -13.09
N ASN A 556 63.95 6.82 -12.53
CA ASN A 556 63.12 7.96 -12.98
C ASN A 556 61.63 7.59 -13.11
N LEU A 557 61.12 6.81 -12.14
CA LEU A 557 59.73 6.35 -12.15
C LEU A 557 58.75 7.54 -12.23
N PHE A 558 59.00 8.58 -11.45
CA PHE A 558 58.09 9.70 -11.30
C PHE A 558 58.00 10.60 -12.54
N ASP A 559 59.03 10.60 -13.39
CA ASP A 559 59.10 11.41 -14.62
C ASP A 559 58.55 10.70 -15.87
N SER A 560 58.41 9.37 -15.82
CA SER A 560 58.09 8.53 -16.98
C SER A 560 56.66 7.99 -17.01
N THR A 561 55.84 8.31 -16.00
CA THR A 561 54.50 7.71 -15.81
C THR A 561 53.33 8.68 -15.90
N PHE A 562 53.55 9.94 -16.29
CA PHE A 562 52.55 11.02 -16.35
C PHE A 562 51.29 10.67 -17.17
#